data_AF-A0A1B6K432-F1
#
_entry.id   AF-A0A1B6K432-F1
#
_cell.length_a   1.000
_cell.length_b   1.000
_cell.length_c   1.000
_cell.angle_alpha   90.00
_cell.angle_beta   90.00
_cell.angle_gamma   90.00
#
_symmetry.space_group_name_H-M   'P 1'
#
loop_
_entity.id
_entity.type
_entity.pdbx_description
1 polymer ?
#
loop_
_entity_poly.entity_id
_entity_poly.type
_entity_poly.pdbx_seq_one_letter_code
_entity_poly.pdbx_strand_id
1 'polypeptide(L)'
;LSSARRKALAKRTLVELVQLMLPASDTEGDTQGRQSGSLAWRLARAETSLAQSGAETSLGQEEKKAYVWTPTAEEVREKKMVITYCTGTDMYSRGLVEERARGWR
;
A
#
# COMPACT_ATOMS: atom_id res chain seq x y z
N LEU A 1 25.68 -17.77 -27.62
CA LEU A 1 25.99 -16.37 -27.27
C LEU A 1 27.36 -15.99 -27.83
N SER A 2 27.54 -14.79 -28.41
CA SER A 2 28.87 -14.32 -28.83
C SER A 2 29.76 -14.02 -27.62
N SER A 3 31.08 -13.98 -27.82
CA SER A 3 32.04 -13.58 -26.77
C SER A 3 31.72 -12.18 -26.24
N ALA A 4 31.42 -11.23 -27.14
CA ALA A 4 30.99 -9.88 -26.79
C ALA A 4 29.72 -9.89 -25.92
N ARG A 5 28.71 -10.70 -26.27
CA ARG A 5 27.47 -10.78 -25.49
C ARG A 5 27.69 -11.40 -24.11
N ARG A 6 28.52 -12.44 -23.99
CA ARG A 6 28.89 -13.02 -22.68
C ARG A 6 29.58 -12.00 -21.77
N LYS A 7 30.53 -11.23 -22.32
CA LYS A 7 31.22 -10.18 -21.57
C LYS A 7 30.27 -9.07 -21.09
N ALA A 8 29.33 -8.66 -21.94
CA ALA A 8 28.31 -7.67 -21.59
C ALA A 8 27.38 -8.17 -20.48
N LEU A 9 26.93 -9.43 -20.56
CA LEU A 9 26.06 -10.03 -19.54
C LEU A 9 26.78 -10.18 -18.20
N ALA A 10 28.01 -10.69 -18.20
CA ALA A 10 28.80 -10.82 -16.96
C ALA A 10 29.00 -9.48 -16.25
N LYS A 11 29.28 -8.41 -17.00
CA LYS A 11 29.38 -7.05 -16.45
C LYS A 11 28.06 -6.59 -15.83
N ARG A 12 26.93 -6.84 -16.50
CA ARG A 12 25.60 -6.47 -16.00
C ARG A 12 25.26 -7.23 -14.72
N THR A 13 25.49 -8.55 -14.70
CA THR A 13 25.23 -9.39 -13.54
C THR A 13 26.04 -8.96 -12.32
N LEU A 14 27.32 -8.60 -12.50
CA LEU A 14 28.14 -8.09 -11.40
C LEU A 14 27.56 -6.79 -10.82
N VAL A 15 27.12 -5.87 -11.68
CA VAL A 15 26.49 -4.60 -11.27
C VAL A 15 25.16 -4.82 -10.56
N GLU A 16 24.35 -5.78 -11.02
CA GLU A 16 23.09 -6.16 -10.38
C GLU A 16 23.33 -6.78 -8.99
N LEU A 17 24.31 -7.69 -8.87
CA LEU A 17 24.65 -8.32 -7.58
C LEU A 17 25.14 -7.30 -6.55
N VAL A 18 25.96 -6.34 -6.96
CA VAL A 18 26.39 -5.25 -6.06
C VAL A 18 25.21 -4.41 -5.61
N GLN A 19 24.28 -4.06 -6.50
CA GLN A 19 23.06 -3.33 -6.13
C GLN A 19 22.16 -4.12 -5.17
N LEU A 20 22.05 -5.43 -5.31
CA LEU A 20 21.24 -6.28 -4.42
C LEU A 20 21.80 -6.37 -3.00
N MET A 21 23.12 -6.24 -2.84
CA MET A 21 23.79 -6.33 -1.54
C MET A 21 23.87 -4.98 -0.83
N LEU A 22 23.59 -3.88 -1.54
CA LEU A 22 23.61 -2.53 -0.99
C LEU A 22 22.17 -2.06 -0.75
N PRO A 23 21.87 -1.45 0.41
CA PRO A 23 20.59 -0.80 0.60
C PRO A 23 20.46 0.32 -0.44
N ALA A 24 19.28 0.41 -1.09
CA ALA A 24 18.99 1.50 -2.00
C ALA A 24 19.03 2.83 -1.23
N SER A 25 19.64 3.85 -1.81
CA SER A 25 19.52 5.21 -1.31
C SER A 25 18.21 5.79 -1.82
N ASP A 26 17.32 6.18 -0.91
CA ASP A 26 16.06 6.82 -1.27
C ASP A 26 16.34 8.05 -2.14
N THR A 27 15.90 7.99 -3.40
CA THR A 27 15.94 9.11 -4.33
C THR A 27 14.62 9.87 -4.25
N GLU A 28 14.61 11.16 -4.60
CA GLU A 28 13.37 11.94 -4.68
C GLU A 28 12.36 11.22 -5.60
N GLY A 29 11.24 10.78 -5.01
CA GLY A 29 10.21 10.00 -5.71
C GLY A 29 10.16 8.51 -5.36
N ASP A 30 11.13 7.94 -4.65
CA ASP A 30 11.08 6.52 -4.23
C ASP A 30 9.98 6.25 -3.19
N THR A 31 9.60 7.29 -2.44
CA THR A 31 8.43 7.24 -1.53
C THR A 31 7.11 7.49 -2.24
N GLN A 32 7.14 7.91 -3.52
CA GLN A 32 5.92 8.01 -4.31
C GLN A 32 5.51 6.62 -4.79
N GLY A 33 4.26 6.25 -4.52
CA GLY A 33 3.69 5.01 -5.04
C GLY A 33 3.71 4.96 -6.57
N ARG A 34 3.37 3.79 -7.13
CA ARG A 34 3.39 3.54 -8.59
C ARG A 34 2.63 4.62 -9.38
N GLN A 35 3.35 5.45 -10.13
CA GLN A 35 2.75 6.44 -11.03
C GLN A 35 2.53 5.93 -12.47
N SER A 36 3.11 4.78 -12.81
CA SER A 36 3.00 4.19 -14.15
C SER A 36 1.62 3.57 -14.43
N GLY A 37 1.15 3.75 -15.67
CA GLY A 37 -0.16 3.30 -16.15
C GLY A 37 -1.22 4.40 -16.22
N SER A 38 -2.36 4.08 -16.84
CA SER A 38 -3.47 5.01 -17.04
C SER A 38 -3.98 5.58 -15.71
N LEU A 39 -4.14 6.90 -15.65
CA LEU A 39 -4.76 7.58 -14.50
C LEU A 39 -6.16 7.02 -14.21
N ALA A 40 -6.95 6.74 -15.25
CA ALA A 40 -8.27 6.14 -15.11
C ALA A 40 -8.23 4.77 -14.41
N TRP A 41 -7.18 3.95 -14.70
CA TRP A 41 -6.99 2.65 -14.06
C TRP A 41 -6.68 2.78 -12.56
N ARG A 42 -5.83 3.75 -12.20
CA ARG A 42 -5.48 4.05 -10.82
C ARG A 42 -6.67 4.61 -10.04
N LEU A 43 -7.46 5.49 -10.67
CA LEU A 43 -8.69 6.06 -10.10
C LEU A 43 -9.78 5.00 -9.88
N ALA A 44 -10.02 4.13 -10.87
CA ALA A 44 -11.01 3.05 -10.75
C ALA A 44 -10.70 2.10 -9.58
N ARG A 45 -9.41 1.89 -9.29
CA ARG A 45 -8.93 1.07 -8.17
C ARG A 45 -8.72 1.86 -6.87
N ALA A 46 -8.96 3.17 -6.89
CA ALA A 46 -8.69 4.09 -5.80
C ALA A 46 -7.26 4.06 -5.26
N GLU A 47 -6.28 3.74 -6.12
CA GLU A 47 -4.84 3.84 -5.81
C GLU A 47 -4.40 5.31 -5.70
N THR A 48 -5.18 6.24 -6.23
CA THR A 48 -4.93 7.68 -6.17
C THR A 48 -6.27 8.39 -5.98
N SER A 49 -6.34 9.35 -5.05
CA SER A 49 -7.49 10.25 -4.93
C SER A 49 -7.20 11.55 -5.66
N LEU A 50 -8.13 12.05 -6.49
CA LEU A 50 -8.07 13.39 -7.09
C LEU A 50 -8.19 14.54 -6.06
N ALA A 51 -8.21 14.24 -4.77
CA ALA A 51 -8.33 15.21 -3.68
C ALA A 51 -7.03 16.04 -3.42
N GLN A 52 -6.12 16.10 -4.40
CA GLN A 52 -4.92 16.94 -4.35
C GLN A 52 -4.88 17.91 -5.52
N SER A 53 -5.94 18.71 -5.66
CA SER A 53 -5.82 20.03 -6.27
C SER A 53 -6.87 20.92 -5.61
N GLY A 54 -6.41 21.89 -4.84
CA GLY A 54 -7.23 22.78 -4.01
C GLY A 54 -8.33 23.51 -4.79
N ALA A 55 -9.50 22.92 -4.80
CA ALA A 55 -10.75 23.56 -5.16
C ALA A 55 -11.86 22.92 -4.32
N GLU A 56 -12.05 23.50 -3.15
CA GLU A 56 -13.34 23.75 -2.54
C GLU A 56 -14.52 23.56 -3.51
N THR A 57 -15.11 22.36 -3.47
CA THR A 57 -16.47 22.13 -3.95
C THR A 57 -17.25 21.47 -2.83
N SER A 58 -17.92 22.34 -2.09
CA SER A 58 -18.88 22.06 -1.06
C SER A 58 -20.01 21.16 -1.58
N LEU A 59 -19.92 19.87 -1.29
CA LEU A 59 -21.09 18.98 -1.22
C LEU A 59 -20.74 17.76 -0.34
N GLY A 60 -20.84 17.98 0.98
CA GLY A 60 -21.09 16.92 1.97
C GLY A 60 -20.13 15.73 2.00
N GLN A 61 -18.88 15.92 1.60
CA GLN A 61 -17.87 14.88 1.69
C GLN A 61 -17.33 14.90 3.11
N GLU A 62 -17.96 14.15 4.02
CA GLU A 62 -17.36 13.83 5.31
C GLU A 62 -15.93 13.38 5.04
N GLU A 63 -14.96 14.05 5.66
CA GLU A 63 -13.59 13.60 5.65
C GLU A 63 -13.60 12.13 6.05
N LYS A 64 -13.35 11.22 5.10
CA LYS A 64 -13.27 9.79 5.37
C LYS A 64 -12.06 9.55 6.25
N LYS A 65 -12.25 9.76 7.55
CA LYS A 65 -11.26 9.50 8.58
C LYS A 65 -10.98 8.01 8.53
N ALA A 66 -9.75 7.65 8.21
CA ALA A 66 -9.32 6.26 8.22
C ALA A 66 -9.67 5.63 9.57
N TYR A 67 -10.28 4.45 9.54
CA TYR A 67 -10.63 3.73 10.76
C TYR A 67 -9.34 3.18 11.39
N VAL A 68 -8.98 3.71 12.56
CA VAL A 68 -7.77 3.32 13.29
C VAL A 68 -8.12 2.26 14.33
N TRP A 69 -7.63 1.04 14.13
CA TRP A 69 -7.74 -0.03 15.10
C TRP A 69 -6.84 0.24 16.30
N THR A 70 -7.43 0.51 17.46
CA THR A 70 -6.69 0.68 18.73
C THR A 70 -6.77 -0.61 19.54
N PRO A 71 -5.63 -1.26 19.88
CA PRO A 71 -5.63 -2.48 20.67
C PRO A 71 -6.35 -2.33 22.01
N THR A 72 -7.13 -3.33 22.42
CA THR A 72 -7.75 -3.32 23.75
C THR A 72 -6.73 -3.70 24.83
N ALA A 73 -7.05 -3.40 26.10
CA ALA A 73 -6.20 -3.79 27.22
C ALA A 73 -5.94 -5.32 27.27
N GLU A 74 -6.92 -6.13 26.85
CA GLU A 74 -6.81 -7.58 26.78
C GLU A 74 -5.85 -8.03 25.67
N GLU A 75 -5.96 -7.45 24.48
CA GLU A 75 -5.07 -7.74 23.35
C GLU A 75 -3.63 -7.31 23.61
N VAL A 76 -3.43 -6.21 24.34
CA VAL A 76 -2.10 -5.77 24.78
C VAL A 76 -1.51 -6.76 25.79
N ARG A 77 -2.33 -7.24 26.74
CA ARG A 77 -1.92 -8.25 27.73
C ARG A 77 -1.57 -9.59 27.07
N GLU A 78 -2.38 -10.04 26.12
CA GLU A 78 -2.19 -11.30 25.38
C GLU A 78 -1.18 -11.17 24.22
N LYS A 79 -0.75 -9.94 23.91
CA LYS A 79 0.11 -9.59 22.76
C LYS A 79 -0.43 -10.13 21.43
N LYS A 80 -1.75 -10.20 21.29
CA LYS A 80 -2.43 -10.79 20.15
C LYS A 80 -3.69 -10.00 19.81
N MET A 81 -3.79 -9.59 18.55
CA MET A 81 -4.97 -8.93 17.97
C MET A 81 -5.37 -9.71 16.71
N VAL A 82 -6.67 -10.00 16.55
CA VAL A 82 -7.19 -10.76 15.40
C VAL A 82 -8.27 -9.94 14.71
N ILE A 83 -8.01 -9.52 13.47
CA ILE A 83 -8.96 -8.79 12.62
C ILE A 83 -9.22 -9.66 11.39
N THR A 84 -10.49 -9.90 11.08
CA THR A 84 -10.93 -10.66 9.90
C THR A 84 -11.76 -9.77 9.00
N TYR A 85 -11.68 -9.97 7.68
CA TYR A 85 -12.52 -9.27 6.71
C TYR A 85 -13.33 -10.27 5.90
N CYS A 86 -14.63 -10.01 5.74
CA CYS A 86 -15.53 -10.78 4.90
C CYS A 86 -15.91 -9.94 3.67
N THR A 87 -15.50 -10.41 2.48
CA THR A 87 -15.82 -9.75 1.20
C THR A 87 -17.30 -9.83 0.84
N GLY A 88 -17.97 -10.92 1.22
CA GLY A 88 -19.39 -11.14 0.92
C GLY A 88 -20.32 -10.19 1.65
N THR A 89 -19.95 -9.78 2.87
CA THR A 89 -20.72 -8.81 3.67
C THR A 89 -20.09 -7.42 3.71
N ASP A 90 -18.90 -7.25 3.13
CA ASP A 90 -18.08 -6.03 3.17
C ASP A 90 -17.88 -5.49 4.59
N MET A 91 -17.42 -6.35 5.50
CA MET A 91 -17.28 -6.04 6.93
C MET A 91 -16.01 -6.61 7.53
N TYR A 92 -15.38 -5.83 8.40
CA TYR A 92 -14.36 -6.30 9.32
C TYR A 92 -14.99 -6.79 10.63
N SER A 93 -14.39 -7.79 11.24
CA SER A 93 -14.71 -8.30 12.57
C SER A 93 -13.45 -8.45 13.42
N ARG A 94 -13.59 -8.16 14.72
CA ARG A 94 -12.50 -8.21 15.71
C ARG A 94 -12.64 -9.42 16.64
N GLY A 95 -12.13 -10.57 16.20
CA GLY A 95 -12.20 -11.81 16.99
C GLY A 95 -13.64 -12.21 17.36
N LEU A 96 -13.84 -12.68 18.60
CA LEU A 96 -15.15 -13.04 19.18
C LEU A 96 -16.00 -11.84 19.59
N VAL A 97 -15.40 -10.66 19.69
CA VAL A 97 -16.11 -9.42 20.00
C VAL A 97 -16.62 -8.86 18.70
N GLU A 98 -17.94 -8.74 18.59
CA GLU A 98 -18.65 -8.36 17.38
C GLU A 98 -18.50 -6.86 17.02
N GLU A 99 -17.34 -6.27 17.31
CA GLU A 99 -17.01 -4.92 16.85
C GLU A 99 -16.82 -4.96 15.33
N ARG A 100 -17.78 -4.35 14.64
CA ARG A 100 -17.95 -4.43 13.19
C ARG A 100 -17.63 -3.08 12.57
N ALA A 101 -16.58 -3.04 11.74
CA ALA A 101 -16.33 -1.89 10.87
C ALA A 101 -16.84 -2.22 9.46
N ARG A 102 -17.60 -1.29 8.86
CA ARG A 102 -18.25 -1.50 7.57
C ARG A 102 -17.41 -0.90 6.45
N GLY A 103 -17.27 -1.65 5.36
CA GLY A 103 -16.59 -1.18 4.17
C GLY A 103 -15.08 -1.29 4.28
N TRP A 104 -14.44 -1.65 3.17
CA TRP A 104 -12.99 -1.63 3.05
C TRP A 104 -12.40 -0.23 2.77
N ARG A 105 -13.25 0.79 2.58
CA ARG A 105 -12.87 2.15 2.13
C ARG A 105 -13.17 3.25 3.13
#